data_AF-A0A7S1SIB9-F1
#
_entry.id   AF-A0A7S1SIB9-F1
#
_cell.length_a   1.000
_cell.length_b   1.000
_cell.length_c   1.000
_cell.angle_alpha   90.00
_cell.angle_beta   90.00
_cell.angle_gamma   90.00
#
_symmetry.space_group_name_H-M   'P 1'
#
loop_
_entity.id
_entity.type
_entity.pdbx_description
1 polymer ?
#
loop_
_entity_poly.entity_id
_entity_poly.type
_entity_poly.pdbx_seq_one_letter_code
_entity_poly.pdbx_strand_id
1 'polypeptide(L)'
;MATSVHAVPVEAGPGATGFSFNKRAKQKGPLAGQETSLFVQPLRWMEDAVGEVNGKLYCPKCNERLGSFNWAGIQSNSGSWVVPAFQLHMSKLDTVSPKLDSQLADR
;
A
#
# COMPACT_ATOMS: atom_id res chain seq x y z
N MET A 1 -3.28 -12.96 5.00
CA MET A 1 -2.39 -11.92 5.58
C MET A 1 -1.35 -11.59 4.52
N ALA A 2 -0.96 -10.31 4.38
CA ALA A 2 0.04 -9.89 3.40
C ALA A 2 1.44 -10.35 3.86
N THR A 3 2.24 -10.90 2.94
CA THR A 3 3.66 -11.20 3.17
C THR A 3 4.53 -10.26 2.33
N SER A 4 5.82 -10.14 2.65
CA SER A 4 6.76 -9.27 1.90
C SER A 4 6.79 -9.55 0.39
N VAL A 5 6.51 -10.79 -0.01
CA VAL A 5 6.43 -11.22 -1.43
C VAL A 5 5.36 -10.44 -2.21
N HIS A 6 4.31 -9.99 -1.53
CA HIS A 6 3.21 -9.27 -2.16
C HIS A 6 3.40 -7.76 -2.15
N ALA A 7 4.44 -7.23 -1.51
CA ALA A 7 4.68 -5.80 -1.45
C ALA A 7 5.18 -5.29 -2.81
N VAL A 8 4.53 -4.24 -3.33
CA VAL A 8 4.96 -3.54 -4.53
C VAL A 8 5.88 -2.40 -4.10
N PRO A 9 7.17 -2.41 -4.47
CA PRO A 9 8.07 -1.32 -4.15
C PRO A 9 7.64 -0.06 -4.89
N VAL A 10 7.64 1.07 -4.19
CA VAL A 10 7.31 2.38 -4.76
C VAL A 10 8.57 3.21 -4.78
N GLU A 11 9.18 3.31 -5.97
CA GLU A 11 10.31 4.19 -6.23
C GLU A 11 9.82 5.62 -6.40
N ALA A 12 10.47 6.61 -5.78
CA ALA A 12 10.06 8.01 -5.85
C ALA A 12 10.00 8.52 -7.31
N GLY A 13 8.81 8.92 -7.74
CA GLY A 13 8.53 9.32 -9.13
C GLY A 13 8.23 10.82 -9.26
N PRO A 14 8.38 11.39 -10.47
CA PRO A 14 8.18 12.81 -10.71
C PRO A 14 6.70 13.23 -10.70
N GLY A 15 5.75 12.34 -10.40
CA GLY A 15 4.34 12.63 -10.56
C GLY A 15 3.83 13.78 -9.68
N ALA A 16 4.53 14.14 -8.61
CA ALA A 16 4.23 15.34 -7.83
C ALA A 16 4.47 16.65 -8.62
N THR A 17 5.42 16.66 -9.56
CA THR A 17 5.75 17.80 -10.42
C THR A 17 5.20 17.68 -11.85
N GLY A 18 4.83 16.46 -12.28
CA GLY A 18 4.35 16.17 -13.63
C GLY A 18 2.87 16.48 -13.90
N PHE A 19 2.04 16.64 -12.86
CA PHE A 19 0.60 16.90 -13.01
C PHE A 19 0.17 18.09 -12.16
N SER A 20 -0.28 19.17 -12.81
CA SER A 20 -0.66 20.45 -12.20
C SER A 20 -2.07 20.48 -11.59
N PHE A 21 -2.75 19.33 -11.47
CA PHE A 21 -4.14 19.29 -11.03
C PHE A 21 -4.27 19.44 -9.51
N ASN A 22 -4.70 20.63 -9.06
CA ASN A 22 -5.34 20.96 -7.79
C ASN A 22 -4.92 20.15 -6.54
N LYS A 23 -3.62 20.00 -6.30
CA LYS A 23 -3.16 19.65 -4.97
C LYS A 23 -3.40 20.87 -4.10
N ARG A 24 -4.34 20.76 -3.14
CA ARG A 24 -4.48 21.74 -2.05
C ARG A 24 -3.06 22.07 -1.60
N ALA A 25 -2.65 23.32 -1.79
CA ALA A 25 -1.32 23.84 -1.51
C ALA A 25 -1.00 23.87 0.00
N LYS A 26 -1.45 22.88 0.76
CA LYS A 26 -1.01 22.66 2.14
C LYS A 26 0.31 21.91 2.08
N GLN A 27 1.35 22.70 1.78
CA GLN A 27 2.76 22.50 2.12
C GLN A 27 3.08 21.08 2.64
N LYS A 28 3.57 20.22 1.74
CA LYS A 28 4.67 19.35 2.12
C LYS A 28 5.86 19.87 1.34
N GLY A 29 6.91 20.27 2.07
CA GLY A 29 8.22 20.61 1.49
C GLY A 29 8.81 19.41 0.74
N PRO A 30 10.12 19.39 0.44
CA PRO A 30 10.73 18.29 -0.30
C PRO A 30 10.28 16.96 0.31
N LEU A 31 9.54 16.15 -0.45
CA LEU A 31 9.00 14.87 0.03
C LEU A 31 10.12 13.82 0.07
N ALA A 32 11.15 14.08 0.86
CA ALA A 32 12.00 13.06 1.47
C ALA A 32 11.27 12.41 2.68
N GLY A 33 9.94 12.35 2.61
CA GLY A 33 9.07 11.85 3.67
C GLY A 33 8.66 10.43 3.34
N GLN A 34 9.15 9.50 4.16
CA GLN A 34 8.81 8.07 4.19
C GLN A 34 7.36 7.79 3.75
N GLU A 35 7.17 6.78 2.88
CA GLU A 35 5.84 6.33 2.49
C GLU A 35 5.03 5.93 3.73
N THR A 36 3.81 6.47 3.84
CA THR A 36 2.88 6.18 4.95
C THR A 36 1.90 5.06 4.60
N SER A 37 2.00 4.53 3.38
CA SER A 37 1.12 3.51 2.84
C SER A 37 1.94 2.39 2.22
N LEU A 38 1.50 1.16 2.46
CA LEU A 38 2.03 -0.03 1.81
C LEU A 38 1.21 -0.34 0.57
N PHE A 39 1.87 -0.54 -0.56
CA PHE A 39 1.23 -1.02 -1.78
C PHE A 39 1.47 -2.51 -1.92
N VAL A 40 0.42 -3.26 -2.27
CA VAL A 40 0.50 -4.73 -2.41
C VAL A 40 -0.11 -5.20 -3.72
N GLN A 41 0.24 -6.39 -4.16
CA GLN A 41 -0.54 -7.11 -5.15
C GLN A 41 -1.89 -7.54 -4.53
N PRO A 42 -2.96 -7.71 -5.35
CA PRO A 42 -4.23 -8.23 -4.87
C PRO A 42 -4.02 -9.53 -4.09
N LEU A 43 -4.53 -9.59 -2.86
CA LEU A 43 -4.44 -10.76 -2.01
C LEU A 43 -5.72 -11.59 -2.15
N ARG A 44 -5.65 -12.89 -1.82
CA ARG A 44 -6.80 -13.81 -1.87
C ARG A 44 -8.06 -13.30 -1.14
N TRP A 45 -7.89 -12.56 -0.05
CA TRP A 45 -9.01 -11.99 0.71
C TRP A 45 -9.58 -10.70 0.09
N MET A 46 -8.93 -10.16 -0.94
CA MET A 46 -9.36 -9.01 -1.74
C MET A 46 -9.98 -9.45 -3.07
N GLU A 47 -10.29 -10.74 -3.28
CA GLU A 47 -10.84 -11.25 -4.54
C GLU A 47 -12.15 -10.54 -4.92
N ASP A 48 -13.00 -10.20 -3.95
CA ASP A 48 -14.23 -9.43 -4.19
C ASP A 48 -13.95 -8.04 -4.79
N ALA A 49 -12.79 -7.44 -4.49
CA ALA A 49 -12.36 -6.15 -5.04
C ALA A 49 -11.84 -6.25 -6.49
N VAL A 50 -11.67 -7.46 -7.05
CA VAL A 50 -11.25 -7.65 -8.45
C VAL A 50 -12.38 -7.32 -9.43
N GLY A 51 -13.64 -7.41 -9.00
CA GLY A 51 -14.81 -7.09 -9.84
C GLY A 51 -15.10 -5.60 -10.00
N GLU A 52 -14.51 -4.74 -9.17
CA GLU A 52 -14.73 -3.29 -9.17
C GLU A 52 -13.47 -2.53 -9.61
N VAL A 53 -13.63 -1.33 -10.20
CA VAL A 53 -12.50 -0.51 -10.69
C VAL A 53 -11.79 0.23 -9.54
N ASN A 54 -12.53 0.63 -8.51
CA ASN A 54 -11.98 1.24 -7.31
C ASN A 54 -12.88 0.95 -6.11
N GLY A 55 -12.33 1.06 -4.91
CA GLY A 55 -13.09 0.80 -3.70
C GLY A 55 -12.27 0.88 -2.42
N LYS A 56 -12.85 0.41 -1.32
CA LYS A 56 -12.25 0.42 0.02
C LYS A 56 -11.85 -1.00 0.43
N LEU A 57 -10.76 -1.12 1.19
CA LEU A 57 -10.29 -2.39 1.73
C LEU A 57 -10.61 -2.47 3.22
N TYR A 58 -11.29 -3.54 3.62
CA TYR A 58 -11.70 -3.81 4.99
C TYR A 58 -11.06 -5.09 5.51
N CYS A 59 -10.74 -5.12 6.80
CA CYS A 59 -10.21 -6.32 7.43
C CYS A 59 -11.29 -7.42 7.44
N PRO A 60 -11.02 -8.64 6.96
CA PRO A 60 -12.00 -9.72 6.92
C PRO A 60 -12.42 -10.23 8.31
N LYS A 61 -11.67 -9.88 9.37
CA LYS A 61 -11.96 -10.32 10.74
C LYS A 61 -12.75 -9.30 11.56
N CYS A 62 -12.37 -8.02 11.49
CA CYS A 62 -12.95 -6.97 12.32
C CYS A 62 -13.71 -5.89 11.54
N ASN A 63 -13.74 -5.98 10.20
CA ASN A 63 -14.38 -5.01 9.32
C ASN A 63 -13.86 -3.57 9.46
N GLU A 64 -12.69 -3.36 10.09
CA GLU A 64 -12.02 -2.06 10.16
C GLU A 64 -11.45 -1.71 8.78
N ARG A 65 -11.51 -0.43 8.41
CA ARG A 65 -10.96 0.05 7.14
C ARG A 65 -9.42 0.05 7.20
N LEU A 66 -8.81 -0.77 6.35
CA LEU A 66 -7.35 -0.86 6.20
C LEU A 66 -6.81 0.06 5.12
N GLY A 67 -7.61 0.35 4.09
CA GLY A 67 -7.16 1.14 2.95
C GLY A 67 -8.16 1.26 1.81
N SER A 68 -7.64 1.29 0.59
CA SER A 68 -8.41 1.44 -0.65
C SER A 68 -7.65 0.87 -1.84
N PHE A 69 -8.39 0.57 -2.91
CA PHE A 69 -7.80 0.13 -4.17
C PHE A 69 -8.30 0.97 -5.35
N ASN A 70 -7.46 1.09 -6.38
CA ASN A 70 -7.83 1.67 -7.67
C ASN A 70 -7.02 1.00 -8.79
N TRP A 71 -7.71 0.38 -9.74
CA TRP A 71 -7.11 -0.25 -10.91
C TRP A 71 -6.51 0.76 -11.89
N ALA A 72 -7.03 1.99 -11.94
CA ALA A 72 -6.43 3.07 -12.73
C ALA A 72 -5.16 3.64 -12.09
N GLY A 73 -4.94 3.34 -10.80
CA GLY A 73 -3.76 3.76 -10.04
C GLY A 73 -4.01 4.91 -9.06
N ILE A 74 -3.01 5.15 -8.21
CA ILE A 74 -2.99 6.19 -7.18
C ILE A 74 -1.60 6.82 -7.14
N GLN A 75 -1.53 8.13 -6.88
CA GLN A 75 -0.28 8.81 -6.56
C GLN A 75 0.16 8.51 -5.12
N SER A 76 1.37 7.98 -4.96
CA SER A 76 2.01 7.71 -3.66
C SER A 76 2.41 9.01 -2.94
N ASN A 77 2.80 8.91 -1.66
CA ASN A 77 3.28 10.10 -0.95
C ASN A 77 4.59 10.63 -1.54
N SER A 78 5.44 9.78 -2.10
CA SER A 78 6.67 10.15 -2.84
C SER A 78 6.40 10.76 -4.22
N GLY A 79 5.16 10.76 -4.70
CA GLY A 79 4.76 11.35 -5.98
C GLY A 79 4.70 10.38 -7.14
N SER A 80 5.02 9.10 -6.92
CA SER A 80 4.99 8.04 -7.93
C SER A 80 3.57 7.62 -8.27
N TRP A 81 3.31 7.26 -9.52
CA TRP A 81 2.05 6.64 -9.91
C TRP A 81 2.17 5.12 -9.78
N VAL A 82 1.29 4.50 -8.99
CA VAL A 82 1.29 3.06 -8.73
C VAL A 82 0.09 2.41 -9.41
N VAL A 83 0.29 1.33 -10.19
CA VAL A 83 -0.77 0.54 -10.86
C VAL A 83 -0.40 -0.95 -10.83
N PRO A 84 -1.32 -1.86 -10.45
CA PRO A 84 -2.60 -1.58 -9.80
C PRO A 84 -2.38 -1.08 -8.37
N ALA A 85 -3.15 -0.09 -7.91
CA ALA A 85 -2.93 0.52 -6.61
C ALA A 85 -3.80 -0.13 -5.54
N PHE A 86 -3.31 -1.18 -4.87
CA PHE A 86 -3.91 -1.67 -3.62
C PHE A 86 -3.15 -1.07 -2.44
N GLN A 87 -3.70 -0.01 -1.88
CA GLN A 87 -3.08 0.80 -0.84
C GLN A 87 -3.59 0.39 0.54
N LEU A 88 -2.67 0.13 1.47
CA LEU A 88 -2.94 -0.13 2.88
C LEU A 88 -2.26 0.93 3.75
N HIS A 89 -2.97 1.49 4.72
CA HIS A 89 -2.39 2.48 5.64
C HIS A 89 -1.52 1.81 6.69
N MET A 90 -0.26 2.21 6.78
CA MET A 90 0.68 1.64 7.77
C MET A 90 0.24 1.91 9.21
N SER A 91 -0.50 2.99 9.47
CA SER A 91 -1.05 3.29 10.80
C SER A 91 -2.13 2.30 11.27
N LYS A 92 -2.61 1.42 10.39
CA LYS A 92 -3.63 0.41 10.66
C LYS A 92 -3.09 -1.02 10.57
N LEU A 93 -1.77 -1.17 10.40
CA LEU A 93 -1.11 -2.46 10.19
C LEU A 93 0.06 -2.63 11.16
N ASP A 94 0.18 -3.84 11.70
CA ASP A 94 1.36 -4.26 12.45
C ASP A 94 2.30 -5.04 11.52
N THR A 95 3.60 -4.76 11.63
CA THR A 95 4.64 -5.51 10.92
C THR A 95 5.21 -6.56 11.84
N VAL A 96 5.12 -7.83 11.44
CA VAL A 96 5.75 -8.94 12.14
C VAL A 96 6.93 -9.44 11.32
N SER A 97 8.12 -9.52 11.94
CA SER A 97 9.25 -10.24 11.38
C SER A 97 9.16 -11.70 11.82
N PRO A 98 8.88 -12.66 10.92
CA PRO A 98 8.94 -14.07 11.30
C PRO A 98 10.40 -14.38 11.68
N LYS A 99 10.64 -14.67 12.95
CA LYS A 99 11.93 -15.22 13.39
C LYS A 99 12.04 -16.61 12.77
N LEU A 100 13.13 -16.87 12.07
CA LEU A 100 13.46 -18.22 11.67
C LEU A 100 13.82 -18.97 12.96
N ASP A 101 12.89 -19.73 13.52
CA ASP A 101 13.14 -20.54 14.70
C ASP A 101 14.21 -21.58 14.33
N SER A 102 15.45 -21.30 14.72
CA SER A 102 16.63 -22.12 14.46
C SER A 102 16.67 -23.42 15.29
N GLN A 103 15.53 -23.90 15.79
CA GLN A 103 15.44 -25.02 16.74
C GLN A 103 14.85 -26.32 16.18
N LEU A 104 14.85 -26.52 14.86
CA LEU A 104 14.46 -27.79 14.22
C LEU A 104 15.58 -28.43 13.37
N ALA A 105 16.84 -28.02 13.55
CA ALA A 105 17.98 -28.58 12.83
C ALA A 105 18.82 -29.59 13.65
N ASP A 106 18.38 -29.98 14.85
CA ASP A 106 19.14 -30.86 15.74
C ASP A 106 18.26 -31.89 16.49
N ARG A 107 17.41 -32.60 15.73
CA ARG A 107 16.77 -33.85 16.18
C ARG A 107 16.77 -34.88 15.06
#